data_AF-T1AI41-F1
#
_entry.id   AF-T1AI41-F1
#
_cell.length_a   1.000
_cell.length_b   1.000
_cell.length_c   1.000
_cell.angle_alpha   90.00
_cell.angle_beta   90.00
_cell.angle_gamma   90.00
#
_symmetry.space_group_name_H-M   'P 1'
#
loop_
_entity.id
_entity.type
_entity.pdbx_description
1 polymer ?
#
loop_
_entity_poly.entity_id
_entity_poly.type
_entity_poly.pdbx_seq_one_letter_code
_entity_poly.pdbx_strand_id
1 'polypeptide(L)'
;MLEKFDSFAALNSNSINNAQTLHFGDIETNYSLEKSRETKEEAEIVLKYLSMLPRKEYDSITKKCGKMVLGVGEEEIRKLDKIYDSGLKHIFPGLRKIGPNEIAKLEPNVMKKRAMDEKVQALKSDNGQMMNFRNLTYSFVKRAKLASKGRVSIKLNTKVT
;
A
#
# COMPACT_ATOMS: atom_id res chain seq x y z
N MET A 1 13.79 23.27 -3.19
CA MET A 1 13.98 21.84 -2.84
C MET A 1 15.38 21.43 -3.21
N LEU A 2 16.09 20.76 -2.30
CA LEU A 2 17.42 20.20 -2.54
C LEU A 2 17.29 18.69 -2.54
N GLU A 3 17.85 18.04 -3.56
CA GLU A 3 17.87 16.58 -3.73
C GLU A 3 19.34 16.15 -3.85
N LYS A 4 19.70 15.11 -3.08
CA LYS A 4 21.06 14.58 -3.01
C LYS A 4 21.44 13.90 -4.32
N PHE A 5 20.49 13.23 -4.98
CA PHE A 5 20.73 12.46 -6.20
C PHE A 5 20.48 13.29 -7.47
N ASP A 6 20.89 12.74 -8.60
CA ASP A 6 20.76 13.35 -9.93
C ASP A 6 19.34 13.26 -10.52
N SER A 7 18.45 12.61 -9.79
CA SER A 7 17.08 12.31 -10.18
C SER A 7 16.18 12.18 -8.95
N PHE A 8 14.89 12.40 -9.14
CA PHE A 8 13.92 12.24 -8.05
C PHE A 8 13.69 10.77 -7.74
N ALA A 9 13.46 10.48 -6.45
CA ALA A 9 13.07 9.15 -6.00
C ALA A 9 14.07 8.04 -6.41
N ALA A 10 15.37 8.37 -6.43
CA ALA A 10 16.42 7.46 -6.87
C ALA A 10 16.69 6.29 -5.90
N LEU A 11 16.39 6.47 -4.60
CA LEU A 11 16.65 5.49 -3.54
C LEU A 11 15.36 4.81 -3.05
N ASN A 12 14.78 5.24 -1.94
CA ASN A 12 13.67 4.53 -1.27
C ASN A 12 12.40 4.44 -2.11
N SER A 13 12.08 5.48 -2.89
CA SER A 13 10.88 5.51 -3.73
C SER A 13 11.09 4.87 -5.11
N ASN A 14 12.31 4.38 -5.39
CA ASN A 14 12.61 3.68 -6.64
C ASN A 14 11.93 2.30 -6.64
N SER A 15 11.33 1.93 -7.77
CA SER A 15 10.58 0.67 -7.91
C SER A 15 11.41 -0.58 -7.66
N ILE A 16 12.74 -0.51 -7.84
CA ILE A 16 13.65 -1.63 -7.56
C ILE A 16 14.03 -1.75 -6.07
N ASN A 17 13.70 -0.75 -5.25
CA ASN A 17 14.12 -0.66 -3.84
C ASN A 17 12.93 -0.67 -2.86
N ASN A 18 11.70 -0.79 -3.34
CA ASN A 18 10.52 -0.88 -2.47
C ASN A 18 9.48 -1.87 -3.00
N ALA A 19 8.57 -2.27 -2.13
CA ALA A 19 7.51 -3.25 -2.40
C ALA A 19 6.36 -2.70 -3.26
N GLN A 20 6.41 -1.42 -3.66
CA GLN A 20 5.42 -0.76 -4.50
C GLN A 20 3.96 -0.94 -4.05
N THR A 21 3.72 -0.95 -2.74
CA THR A 21 2.38 -1.16 -2.17
C THR A 21 2.01 0.05 -1.31
N LEU A 22 0.82 0.62 -1.54
CA LEU A 22 0.26 1.61 -0.65
C LEU A 22 -0.43 0.90 0.52
N HIS A 23 0.06 1.16 1.72
CA HIS A 23 -0.47 0.60 2.95
C HIS A 23 -1.64 1.44 3.46
N PHE A 24 -2.75 0.79 3.81
CA PHE A 24 -3.98 1.45 4.24
C PHE A 24 -4.29 1.23 5.73
N GLY A 25 -3.58 0.35 6.42
CA GLY A 25 -3.87 -0.05 7.79
C GLY A 25 -4.83 -1.23 7.92
N ASP A 26 -5.27 -1.84 6.81
CA ASP A 26 -6.29 -2.92 6.80
C ASP A 26 -5.70 -4.33 6.89
N ILE A 27 -4.39 -4.48 6.70
CA ILE A 27 -3.67 -5.76 6.82
C ILE A 27 -2.43 -5.68 7.72
N GLU A 28 -2.17 -4.52 8.32
CA GLU A 28 -1.09 -4.27 9.28
C GLU A 28 -1.52 -4.73 10.69
N THR A 29 -1.35 -6.03 10.95
CA THR A 29 -1.86 -6.70 12.18
C THR A 29 -1.24 -6.21 13.48
N ASN A 30 -0.13 -5.47 13.40
CA ASN A 30 0.57 -4.86 14.52
C ASN A 30 0.03 -3.47 14.91
N TYR A 31 -0.94 -2.91 14.18
CA TYR A 31 -1.50 -1.60 14.46
C TYR A 31 -2.61 -1.63 15.51
N SER A 32 -2.74 -0.54 16.25
CA SER A 32 -3.97 -0.23 16.98
C SER A 32 -5.09 0.16 15.99
N LEU A 33 -6.35 0.10 16.43
CA LEU A 33 -7.46 0.58 15.61
C LEU A 33 -7.35 2.07 15.29
N GLU A 34 -6.87 2.86 16.24
CA GLU A 34 -6.59 4.29 16.05
C GLU A 34 -5.53 4.48 14.95
N LYS A 35 -4.40 3.77 15.05
CA LYS A 35 -3.34 3.89 14.05
C LYS A 35 -3.79 3.45 12.66
N SER A 36 -4.67 2.45 12.61
CA SER A 36 -5.29 1.98 11.37
C SER A 36 -6.20 3.05 10.74
N ARG A 37 -6.95 3.82 11.54
CA ARG A 37 -7.76 4.95 11.04
C ARG A 37 -6.88 6.07 10.50
N GLU A 38 -5.85 6.48 11.25
CA GLU A 38 -4.91 7.51 10.80
C GLU A 38 -4.26 7.12 9.46
N THR A 39 -3.73 5.90 9.38
CA THR A 39 -3.06 5.41 8.17
C THR A 39 -4.02 5.36 6.99
N LYS A 40 -5.28 4.99 7.22
CA LYS A 40 -6.33 5.01 6.18
C LYS A 40 -6.54 6.42 5.66
N GLU A 41 -6.72 7.41 6.54
CA GLU A 41 -6.95 8.81 6.15
C GLU A 41 -5.76 9.36 5.34
N GLU A 42 -4.53 9.08 5.78
CA GLU A 42 -3.31 9.47 5.07
C GLU A 42 -3.23 8.84 3.67
N ALA A 43 -3.53 7.54 3.55
CA ALA A 43 -3.55 6.84 2.26
C ALA A 43 -4.65 7.37 1.33
N GLU A 44 -5.82 7.72 1.87
CA GLU A 44 -6.93 8.29 1.10
C GLU A 44 -6.61 9.67 0.52
N ILE A 45 -5.77 10.48 1.19
CA ILE A 45 -5.27 11.75 0.63
C ILE A 45 -4.49 11.49 -0.67
N VAL A 46 -3.64 10.46 -0.69
CA VAL A 46 -2.89 10.07 -1.90
C VAL A 46 -3.85 9.61 -3.00
N LEU A 47 -4.87 8.82 -2.66
CA LEU A 47 -5.88 8.40 -3.63
C LEU A 47 -6.71 9.56 -4.19
N LYS A 48 -7.06 10.54 -3.34
CA LYS A 48 -7.75 11.75 -3.76
C LYS A 48 -6.88 12.59 -4.68
N TYR A 49 -5.58 12.69 -4.42
CA TYR A 49 -4.66 13.33 -5.36
C TYR A 49 -4.64 12.60 -6.71
N LEU A 50 -4.54 11.27 -6.68
CA LEU A 50 -4.50 10.43 -7.88
C LEU A 50 -5.77 10.58 -8.73
N SER A 51 -6.95 10.70 -8.12
CA SER A 51 -8.22 10.86 -8.85
C SER A 51 -8.33 12.17 -9.63
N MET A 52 -7.51 13.17 -9.32
CA MET A 52 -7.45 14.44 -10.05
C MET A 52 -6.46 14.42 -11.23
N LEU A 53 -5.69 13.33 -11.42
CA LEU A 53 -4.71 13.27 -12.49
C LEU A 53 -5.35 12.89 -13.83
N PRO A 54 -4.80 13.34 -14.97
CA PRO A 54 -5.18 12.81 -16.27
C PRO A 54 -5.01 11.29 -16.30
N ARG A 55 -5.95 10.58 -16.95
CA ARG A 55 -6.04 9.12 -16.90
C ARG A 55 -4.72 8.42 -17.26
N LYS A 56 -4.02 8.87 -18.30
CA LYS A 56 -2.71 8.33 -18.71
C LYS A 56 -1.67 8.42 -17.60
N GLU A 57 -1.67 9.50 -16.83
CA GLU A 57 -0.73 9.70 -15.72
C GLU A 57 -1.15 8.85 -14.51
N TYR A 58 -2.45 8.79 -14.20
CA TYR A 58 -3.00 7.90 -13.18
C TYR A 58 -2.59 6.43 -13.40
N ASP A 59 -2.83 5.91 -14.61
CA ASP A 59 -2.52 4.51 -14.98
C ASP A 59 -1.01 4.22 -14.94
N SER A 60 -0.16 5.25 -15.07
CA SER A 60 1.29 5.13 -14.94
C SER A 60 1.80 5.09 -13.49
N ILE A 61 0.96 5.49 -12.53
CA ILE A 61 1.33 5.61 -11.12
C ILE A 61 0.72 4.50 -10.28
N THR A 62 -0.55 4.16 -10.48
CA THR A 62 -1.26 3.25 -9.59
C THR A 62 -2.02 2.17 -10.34
N LYS A 63 -2.13 0.99 -9.72
CA LYS A 63 -2.96 -0.11 -10.20
C LYS A 63 -3.67 -0.76 -9.03
N LYS A 64 -4.98 -0.98 -9.16
CA LYS A 64 -5.76 -1.75 -8.18
C LYS A 64 -5.26 -3.18 -8.10
N CYS A 65 -5.18 -3.72 -6.89
CA CYS A 65 -4.84 -5.11 -6.64
C CYS A 65 -5.61 -5.66 -5.44
N GLY A 66 -5.70 -6.99 -5.34
CA GLY A 66 -6.06 -7.63 -4.08
C GLY A 66 -4.87 -7.62 -3.12
N LYS A 67 -5.16 -7.71 -1.82
CA LYS A 67 -4.16 -7.98 -0.80
C LYS A 67 -4.75 -8.86 0.29
N MET A 68 -3.88 -9.61 0.96
CA MET A 68 -4.26 -10.42 2.09
C MET A 68 -3.11 -10.54 3.09
N VAL A 69 -3.46 -10.65 4.36
CA VAL A 69 -2.55 -11.09 5.42
C VAL A 69 -2.93 -12.50 5.85
N LEU A 70 -1.94 -13.39 5.87
CA LEU A 70 -2.11 -14.80 6.24
C LEU A 70 -1.88 -14.98 7.74
N GLY A 71 -2.64 -15.88 8.34
CA GLY A 71 -2.35 -16.46 9.63
C GLY A 71 -2.17 -17.97 9.46
N VAL A 72 -1.02 -18.48 9.86
CA VAL A 72 -0.63 -19.88 9.78
C VAL A 72 -0.56 -20.48 11.18
N GLY A 73 -1.27 -21.59 11.38
CA GLY A 73 -1.45 -22.19 12.69
C GLY A 73 -2.45 -21.44 13.57
N GLU A 74 -2.80 -22.05 14.70
CA GLU A 74 -3.89 -21.53 15.55
C GLU A 74 -3.59 -20.16 16.16
N GLU A 75 -2.33 -19.89 16.51
CA GLU A 75 -1.98 -18.66 17.21
C GLU A 75 -2.17 -17.44 16.32
N GLU A 76 -1.67 -17.47 15.08
CA GLU A 76 -1.79 -16.36 14.15
C GLU A 76 -3.24 -16.17 13.69
N ILE A 77 -3.97 -17.27 13.47
CA ILE A 77 -5.40 -17.22 13.15
C ILE A 77 -6.17 -16.52 14.29
N ARG A 78 -5.91 -16.88 15.55
CA ARG A 78 -6.52 -16.20 16.71
C ARG A 78 -6.20 -14.71 16.74
N LYS A 79 -4.97 -14.30 16.38
CA LYS A 79 -4.60 -12.87 16.29
C LYS A 79 -5.39 -12.15 15.20
N LEU A 80 -5.52 -12.77 14.01
CA LEU A 80 -6.32 -12.22 12.90
C LEU A 80 -7.79 -12.07 13.28
N ASP A 81 -8.37 -13.09 13.91
CA ASP A 81 -9.76 -13.03 14.38
C ASP A 81 -9.95 -11.92 15.40
N LYS A 82 -9.05 -11.83 16.39
CA LYS A 82 -9.11 -10.80 17.43
C LYS A 82 -9.08 -9.39 16.85
N ILE A 83 -8.16 -9.07 15.94
CA ILE A 83 -8.07 -7.72 15.37
C ILE A 83 -9.24 -7.42 14.43
N TYR A 84 -9.71 -8.42 13.67
CA TYR A 84 -10.88 -8.27 12.81
C TYR A 84 -12.14 -7.95 13.63
N ASP A 85 -12.37 -8.71 14.70
CA ASP A 85 -13.57 -8.62 15.53
C ASP A 85 -13.53 -7.47 16.55
N SER A 86 -12.34 -6.96 16.91
CA SER A 86 -12.21 -5.76 17.76
C SER A 86 -12.73 -4.49 17.08
N GLY A 87 -12.89 -4.48 15.77
CA GLY A 87 -13.52 -3.40 15.02
C GLY A 87 -12.82 -3.00 13.72
N LEU A 88 -11.72 -3.67 13.34
CA LEU A 88 -11.02 -3.39 12.08
C LEU A 88 -11.95 -3.51 10.86
N LYS A 89 -12.87 -4.48 10.89
CA LYS A 89 -13.91 -4.67 9.86
C LYS A 89 -14.82 -3.45 9.64
N HIS A 90 -15.02 -2.62 10.67
CA HIS A 90 -15.83 -1.41 10.56
C HIS A 90 -15.04 -0.23 9.97
N ILE A 91 -13.72 -0.20 10.21
CA ILE A 91 -12.82 0.79 9.59
C ILE A 91 -12.66 0.48 8.10
N PHE A 92 -12.60 -0.80 7.74
CA PHE A 92 -12.41 -1.29 6.38
C PHE A 92 -13.54 -2.23 5.95
N PRO A 93 -14.68 -1.69 5.46
CA PRO A 93 -15.85 -2.50 5.09
C PRO A 93 -15.60 -3.57 4.01
N GLY A 94 -14.54 -3.44 3.21
CA GLY A 94 -14.14 -4.41 2.20
C GLY A 94 -13.25 -5.55 2.72
N LEU A 95 -12.85 -5.53 3.99
CA LEU A 95 -12.00 -6.54 4.60
C LEU A 95 -12.85 -7.77 4.97
N ARG A 96 -12.43 -8.96 4.55
CA ARG A 96 -13.15 -10.22 4.78
C ARG A 96 -12.23 -11.32 5.28
N LYS A 97 -12.71 -12.19 6.16
CA LYS A 97 -12.04 -13.45 6.49
C LYS A 97 -12.21 -14.42 5.33
N ILE A 98 -11.14 -15.09 4.92
CA ILE A 98 -11.17 -16.13 3.89
C ILE A 98 -10.45 -17.39 4.38
N GLY A 99 -10.98 -18.55 4.02
CA GLY A 99 -10.43 -19.85 4.39
C GLY A 99 -9.52 -20.46 3.31
N PRO A 100 -8.95 -21.65 3.57
CA PRO A 100 -7.93 -22.28 2.71
C PRO A 100 -8.42 -22.53 1.29
N ASN A 101 -9.70 -22.87 1.10
CA ASN A 101 -10.28 -23.11 -0.23
C ASN A 101 -10.31 -21.86 -1.11
N GLU A 102 -10.59 -20.68 -0.53
CA GLU A 102 -10.58 -19.42 -1.28
C GLU A 102 -9.14 -18.95 -1.52
N ILE A 103 -8.24 -19.12 -0.54
CA ILE A 103 -6.81 -18.82 -0.69
C ILE A 103 -6.21 -19.66 -1.84
N ALA A 104 -6.51 -20.96 -1.91
CA ALA A 104 -6.02 -21.84 -2.96
C ALA A 104 -6.51 -21.45 -4.37
N LYS A 105 -7.73 -20.88 -4.47
CA LYS A 105 -8.26 -20.38 -5.74
C LYS A 105 -7.59 -19.08 -6.18
N LEU A 106 -7.30 -18.19 -5.23
CA LEU A 106 -6.71 -16.88 -5.50
C LEU A 106 -5.21 -16.96 -5.74
N GLU A 107 -4.48 -17.64 -4.84
CA GLU A 107 -3.02 -17.75 -4.86
C GLU A 107 -2.62 -19.22 -4.62
N PRO A 108 -2.73 -20.10 -5.63
CA PRO A 108 -2.51 -21.55 -5.47
C PRO A 108 -1.11 -21.89 -4.95
N ASN A 109 -0.10 -21.07 -5.28
CA ASN A 109 1.27 -21.27 -4.80
C ASN A 109 1.42 -21.07 -3.29
N VAL A 110 0.55 -20.27 -2.65
CA VAL A 110 0.56 -20.08 -1.19
C VAL A 110 0.16 -21.37 -0.48
N MET A 111 -0.74 -22.17 -1.07
CA MET A 111 -1.25 -23.41 -0.48
C MET A 111 -0.47 -24.64 -0.94
N LYS A 112 0.33 -24.53 -2.00
CA LYS A 112 1.07 -25.64 -2.59
C LYS A 112 2.07 -26.23 -1.58
N LYS A 113 2.03 -27.56 -1.42
CA LYS A 113 2.89 -28.36 -0.51
C LYS A 113 2.71 -28.08 1.00
N ARG A 114 1.65 -27.38 1.42
CA ARG A 114 1.29 -27.32 2.84
C ARG A 114 0.79 -28.67 3.34
N ALA A 115 1.02 -28.97 4.62
CA ALA A 115 0.47 -30.16 5.25
C ALA A 115 -1.06 -30.07 5.32
N MET A 116 -1.76 -31.20 5.23
CA MET A 116 -3.24 -31.20 5.21
C MET A 116 -3.87 -30.70 6.52
N ASP A 117 -3.15 -30.84 7.63
CA ASP A 117 -3.56 -30.43 8.98
C ASP A 117 -3.07 -29.01 9.35
N GLU A 118 -2.25 -28.38 8.52
CA GLU A 118 -1.80 -27.01 8.75
C GLU A 118 -2.96 -26.04 8.54
N LYS A 119 -3.42 -25.43 9.64
CA LYS A 119 -4.50 -24.44 9.60
C LYS A 119 -4.00 -23.15 8.98
N VAL A 120 -4.74 -22.62 8.00
CA VAL A 120 -4.46 -21.34 7.35
C VAL A 120 -5.75 -20.53 7.19
N GLN A 121 -5.72 -19.26 7.57
CA GLN A 121 -6.77 -18.27 7.31
C GLN A 121 -6.12 -17.00 6.76
N ALA A 122 -6.91 -16.15 6.09
CA ALA A 122 -6.45 -14.80 5.75
C ALA A 122 -7.52 -13.75 6.04
N LEU A 123 -7.08 -12.51 6.26
CA LEU A 123 -7.91 -11.33 6.04
C LEU A 123 -7.59 -10.78 4.65
N LYS A 124 -8.60 -10.64 3.80
CA LYS A 124 -8.48 -10.22 2.40
C LYS A 124 -9.19 -8.89 2.17
N SER A 125 -8.55 -8.01 1.41
CA SER A 125 -9.09 -6.73 0.95
C SER A 125 -8.92 -6.62 -0.56
N ASP A 126 -9.99 -6.26 -1.27
CA ASP A 126 -10.00 -6.03 -2.72
C ASP A 126 -9.63 -4.59 -3.09
N ASN A 127 -9.39 -3.73 -2.10
CA ASN A 127 -9.11 -2.31 -2.26
C ASN A 127 -7.61 -1.98 -2.21
N GLY A 128 -6.74 -2.96 -2.43
CA GLY A 128 -5.29 -2.74 -2.50
C GLY A 128 -4.89 -1.85 -3.68
N GLN A 129 -3.76 -1.15 -3.52
CA GLN A 129 -3.18 -0.34 -4.58
C GLN A 129 -1.68 -0.62 -4.65
N MET A 130 -1.24 -1.07 -5.82
CA MET A 130 0.17 -1.03 -6.19
C MET A 130 0.51 0.38 -6.66
N MET A 131 1.67 0.88 -6.26
CA MET A 131 2.06 2.26 -6.48
C MET A 131 3.51 2.39 -6.94
N ASN A 132 3.68 3.06 -8.08
CA ASN A 132 4.97 3.55 -8.53
C ASN A 132 5.26 4.89 -7.84
N PHE A 133 5.87 4.81 -6.65
CA PHE A 133 6.22 5.99 -5.85
C PHE A 133 7.14 6.96 -6.58
N ARG A 134 8.03 6.46 -7.46
CA ARG A 134 8.85 7.32 -8.32
C ARG A 134 7.99 8.17 -9.24
N ASN A 135 7.09 7.55 -10.01
CA ASN A 135 6.18 8.30 -10.89
C ASN A 135 5.26 9.24 -10.09
N LEU A 136 4.84 8.85 -8.89
CA LEU A 136 4.11 9.74 -7.99
C LEU A 136 4.94 10.97 -7.60
N THR A 137 6.22 10.81 -7.24
CA THR A 137 7.12 11.93 -6.95
C THR A 137 7.27 12.87 -8.16
N TYR A 138 7.50 12.34 -9.36
CA TYR A 138 7.57 13.15 -10.58
C TYR A 138 6.27 13.91 -10.85
N SER A 139 5.12 13.27 -10.56
CA SER A 139 3.79 13.87 -10.66
C SER A 139 3.65 15.10 -9.74
N PHE A 140 4.12 15.00 -8.49
CA PHE A 140 4.15 16.12 -7.54
C PHE A 140 5.06 17.24 -8.00
N VAL A 141 6.29 16.92 -8.43
CA VAL A 141 7.25 17.93 -8.92
C VAL A 141 6.68 18.71 -10.10
N LYS A 142 6.06 18.02 -11.06
CA LYS A 142 5.41 18.64 -12.22
C LYS A 142 4.34 19.65 -11.78
N ARG A 143 3.46 19.27 -10.85
CA ARG A 143 2.37 20.15 -10.37
C ARG A 143 2.89 21.30 -9.53
N ALA A 144 3.89 21.09 -8.68
CA ALA A 144 4.53 22.18 -7.92
C ALA A 144 5.14 23.24 -8.85
N LYS A 145 5.81 22.83 -9.93
CA LYS A 145 6.34 23.76 -10.95
C LYS A 145 5.21 24.52 -11.65
N LEU A 146 4.14 23.84 -12.05
CA LEU A 146 2.99 24.47 -12.71
C LEU A 146 2.28 25.48 -11.78
N ALA A 147 1.94 25.07 -10.56
CA ALA A 147 1.22 25.91 -9.59
C ALA A 147 2.03 27.14 -9.16
N SER A 148 3.35 27.00 -9.04
CA SER A 148 4.24 28.11 -8.70
C SER A 148 4.59 29.03 -9.87
N LYS A 149 4.14 28.70 -11.10
CA LYS A 149 4.59 29.35 -12.35
C LYS A 149 6.12 29.35 -12.46
N GLY A 150 6.76 28.25 -12.10
CA GLY A 150 8.21 28.08 -12.16
C GLY A 150 9.01 28.73 -11.01
N ARG A 151 8.35 29.38 -10.04
CA ARG A 151 9.05 29.99 -8.88
C ARG A 151 9.68 28.97 -7.92
N VAL A 152 9.28 27.70 -8.00
CA VAL A 152 9.92 26.64 -7.23
C VAL A 152 11.27 26.28 -7.84
N SER A 153 12.35 26.63 -7.14
CA SER A 153 13.71 26.19 -7.46
C SER A 153 13.97 24.77 -6.94
N ILE A 154 14.44 23.89 -7.83
CA ILE A 154 14.81 22.51 -7.51
C ILE A 154 16.26 22.29 -7.96
N LYS A 155 17.10 21.87 -7.01
CA LYS A 155 18.51 21.55 -7.28
C LYS A 155 18.75 20.07 -6.98
N LEU A 156 19.18 19.33 -8.01
CA LEU A 156 19.60 17.93 -7.94
C LEU A 156 21.11 17.87 -7.63
N ASN A 157 21.63 16.70 -7.24
CA ASN A 157 23.04 16.52 -6.87
C ASN A 157 23.57 17.56 -5.86
N THR A 158 22.71 18.02 -4.95
CA THR A 158 23.06 19.13 -4.07
C THR A 158 23.30 18.63 -2.66
N LYS A 159 24.55 18.79 -2.19
CA LYS A 159 24.92 18.61 -0.79
C LYS A 159 24.71 19.94 -0.05
N VAL A 160 24.12 19.87 1.14
CA VAL A 160 24.09 21.00 2.07
C VAL A 160 25.36 20.89 2.92
N THR A 161 26.15 21.95 2.93
CA THR A 161 27.36 22.10 3.75
C THR A 161 27.09 23.00 4.93
#